data_AF-A0A7C5DE44-F1
#
_entry.id   AF-A0A7C5DE44-F1
#
_cell.length_a   1.000
_cell.length_b   1.000
_cell.length_c   1.000
_cell.angle_alpha   90.00
_cell.angle_beta   90.00
_cell.angle_gamma   90.00
#
_symmetry.space_group_name_H-M   'P 1'
#
loop_
_entity.id
_entity.type
_entity.pdbx_description
1 polymer ?
#
loop_
_entity_poly.entity_id
_entity_poly.type
_entity_poly.pdbx_seq_one_letter_code
_entity_poly.pdbx_strand_id
1 'polypeptide(L)'
;MVYKKAPKSSGDLPDSSQTPAHPATSAEKERRYSGIGSSKGFAVGEAHEFVKEIIDHKIAELNEENIEEEIERFQAALNRSEKELKKIERVTTRKIGKLYSDLFQAQIMLLRDPVLIDTITRRIRQELKPAHLCIEQEFEQYLGNF
;
A
#
# COMPACT_ATOMS: atom_id res chain seq x y z
N MET A 1 -36.45 9.36 31.53
CA MET A 1 -36.36 10.42 32.56
C MET A 1 -35.50 11.56 32.00
N VAL A 2 -35.95 12.79 32.20
CA VAL A 2 -35.60 14.02 31.47
C VAL A 2 -34.22 14.55 31.88
N TYR A 3 -33.38 14.97 30.94
CA TYR A 3 -32.22 15.82 31.24
C TYR A 3 -32.51 17.28 30.87
N LYS A 4 -32.65 18.12 31.92
CA LYS A 4 -32.69 19.59 31.86
C LYS A 4 -31.27 20.14 31.68
N LYS A 5 -31.16 21.29 31.01
CA LYS A 5 -29.92 21.97 30.66
C LYS A 5 -29.56 23.11 31.65
N ALA A 6 -28.24 23.29 31.84
CA ALA A 6 -27.48 24.46 32.31
C ALA A 6 -27.50 24.81 33.82
N PRO A 7 -26.42 25.41 34.39
CA PRO A 7 -25.73 26.60 33.87
C PRO A 7 -24.19 26.52 33.74
N LYS A 8 -23.62 27.52 33.06
CA LYS A 8 -22.18 27.81 32.92
C LYS A 8 -21.66 28.71 34.06
N SER A 9 -20.33 28.81 34.12
CA SER A 9 -19.46 29.71 34.90
C SER A 9 -19.08 29.14 36.27
N SER A 10 -17.85 29.24 36.76
CA SER A 10 -16.67 30.03 36.38
C SER A 10 -15.57 29.65 37.38
N GLY A 11 -14.30 29.64 36.95
CA GLY A 11 -13.15 29.78 37.86
C GLY A 11 -12.63 28.49 38.50
N ASP A 12 -11.38 28.21 38.14
CA ASP A 12 -10.31 27.58 38.91
C ASP A 12 -10.52 26.19 39.54
N LEU A 13 -9.78 25.22 38.99
CA LEU A 13 -9.52 23.92 39.61
C LEU A 13 -8.06 23.88 40.07
N PRO A 14 -7.78 23.79 41.38
CA PRO A 14 -6.49 23.32 41.88
C PRO A 14 -6.52 21.79 42.08
N ASP A 15 -5.57 21.16 41.40
CA ASP A 15 -4.72 20.01 41.70
C ASP A 15 -5.16 18.77 42.53
N SER A 16 -4.71 17.63 41.97
CA SER A 16 -4.23 16.39 42.58
C SER A 16 -5.23 15.34 43.11
N SER A 17 -5.28 14.18 42.45
CA SER A 17 -4.46 13.03 42.88
C SER A 17 -4.68 11.75 42.04
N GLN A 18 -3.57 11.31 41.44
CA GLN A 18 -3.13 9.92 41.21
C GLN A 18 -3.70 9.12 40.03
N THR A 19 -2.85 8.95 39.01
CA THR A 19 -2.86 7.82 38.06
C THR A 19 -1.45 7.22 38.07
N PRO A 20 -1.28 5.87 38.10
CA PRO A 20 -0.01 5.25 38.44
C PRO A 20 1.08 5.53 37.39
N ALA A 21 2.26 5.86 37.91
CA ALA A 21 3.45 6.18 37.15
C ALA A 21 4.03 4.94 36.46
N HIS A 22 4.25 5.04 35.15
CA HIS A 22 5.19 4.16 34.44
C HIS A 22 6.63 4.62 34.73
N PRO A 23 7.60 3.68 34.86
CA PRO A 23 8.95 4.02 35.27
C PRO A 23 9.68 4.86 34.21
N ALA A 24 10.24 5.97 34.66
CA ALA A 24 11.00 6.91 33.87
C ALA A 24 12.27 6.26 33.29
N THR A 25 12.33 6.15 31.97
CA THR A 25 13.55 5.86 31.22
C THR A 25 13.91 7.11 30.41
N SER A 26 15.09 7.68 30.70
CA SER A 26 15.87 8.68 29.94
C SER A 26 15.10 9.75 29.14
N ALA A 27 15.24 11.01 29.58
CA ALA A 27 14.56 12.21 29.08
C ALA A 27 14.69 12.47 27.56
N GLU A 28 13.84 11.84 26.77
CA GLU A 28 13.53 12.29 25.42
C GLU A 28 12.38 13.31 25.48
N LYS A 29 12.60 14.46 24.83
CA LYS A 29 11.65 15.58 24.78
C LYS A 29 10.39 15.15 24.04
N GLU A 30 9.20 15.33 24.63
CA GLU A 30 7.91 15.07 23.97
C GLU A 30 7.85 15.78 22.61
N ARG A 31 7.58 15.03 21.54
CA ARG A 31 7.36 15.57 20.20
C ARG A 31 5.86 15.69 19.93
N ARG A 32 5.40 16.90 19.60
CA ARG A 32 4.01 17.21 19.26
C ARG A 32 3.88 17.58 17.78
N TYR A 33 2.92 16.97 17.11
CA TYR A 33 2.63 17.20 15.69
C TYR A 33 1.22 17.79 15.53
N SER A 34 1.02 18.63 14.51
CA SER A 34 -0.27 19.21 14.14
C SER A 34 -0.58 18.89 12.68
N GLY A 35 -1.84 18.62 12.35
CA GLY A 35 -2.27 18.20 11.02
C GLY A 35 -3.79 18.27 10.85
N ILE A 36 -4.29 17.73 9.74
CA ILE A 36 -5.72 17.70 9.42
C ILE A 36 -6.36 16.48 10.10
N GLY A 37 -7.30 16.72 11.02
CA GLY A 37 -8.01 15.65 11.73
C GLY A 37 -8.91 14.84 10.80
N SER A 38 -8.56 13.57 10.54
CA SER A 38 -9.37 12.68 9.70
C SER A 38 -10.58 12.09 10.43
N SER A 39 -10.53 11.97 11.76
CA SER A 39 -11.64 11.48 12.59
C SER A 39 -11.58 12.07 14.00
N LYS A 40 -12.70 11.99 14.75
CA LYS A 40 -12.78 12.44 16.15
C LYS A 40 -12.37 11.30 17.08
N GLY A 41 -11.48 11.56 18.03
CA GLY A 41 -11.09 10.59 19.07
C GLY A 41 -9.68 10.83 19.62
N PHE A 42 -9.26 9.99 20.56
CA PHE A 42 -7.87 9.87 21.02
C PHE A 42 -7.47 8.39 21.06
N ALA A 43 -6.21 8.09 20.78
CA ALA A 43 -5.65 6.74 20.85
C ALA A 43 -4.26 6.81 21.49
N VAL A 44 -3.91 5.77 22.26
CA VAL A 44 -2.61 5.62 22.93
C VAL A 44 -2.10 4.22 22.60
N GLY A 45 -0.87 4.12 22.11
CA GLY A 45 -0.27 2.85 21.71
C GLY A 45 1.10 3.05 21.09
N GLU A 46 1.73 1.94 20.71
CA GLU A 46 3.01 1.95 20.00
C GLU A 46 2.82 2.46 18.57
N ALA A 47 3.82 3.20 18.08
CA ALA A 47 3.87 3.67 16.70
C ALA A 47 4.74 2.72 15.87
N HIS A 48 4.20 2.23 14.76
CA HIS A 48 4.95 1.46 13.78
C HIS A 48 5.25 2.33 12.57
N GLU A 49 6.54 2.53 12.28
CA GLU A 49 6.98 3.23 11.08
C GLU A 49 6.89 2.29 9.88
N PHE A 50 6.14 2.71 8.85
CA PHE A 50 6.16 2.03 7.56
C PHE A 50 7.25 2.66 6.69
N VAL A 51 8.36 1.94 6.55
CA VAL A 51 9.44 2.32 5.63
C VAL A 51 9.18 1.64 4.29
N LYS A 52 8.93 2.44 3.25
CA LYS A 52 8.80 1.93 1.88
C LYS A 52 10.18 1.53 1.37
N GLU A 53 10.37 0.25 1.07
CA GLU A 53 11.56 -0.20 0.35
C GLU A 53 11.53 0.34 -1.09
N ILE A 54 12.64 0.97 -1.49
CA ILE A 54 12.89 1.33 -2.89
C ILE A 54 13.66 0.17 -3.50
N ILE A 55 13.04 -0.53 -4.44
CA ILE A 55 13.67 -1.61 -5.17
C ILE A 55 14.50 -0.99 -6.30
N ASP A 56 15.82 -1.05 -6.17
CA ASP A 56 16.73 -0.70 -7.26
C ASP A 56 16.99 -1.94 -8.11
N HIS A 57 16.47 -1.92 -9.34
CA HIS A 57 16.63 -3.02 -10.28
C HIS A 57 17.95 -2.84 -11.04
N LYS A 58 18.91 -3.74 -10.82
CA LYS A 58 20.08 -3.82 -11.71
C LYS A 58 19.63 -4.27 -13.09
N ILE A 59 19.84 -3.41 -14.07
CA ILE A 59 19.59 -3.73 -15.48
C ILE A 59 20.66 -4.74 -15.90
N ALA A 60 20.24 -5.99 -16.08
CA ALA A 60 21.06 -7.01 -16.73
C ALA A 60 20.88 -6.90 -18.25
N GLU A 61 21.97 -7.03 -18.99
CA GLU A 61 21.90 -7.15 -20.45
C GLU A 61 21.27 -8.50 -20.82
N LEU A 62 20.26 -8.47 -21.70
CA LEU A 62 19.69 -9.67 -22.27
C LEU A 62 20.32 -9.99 -23.62
N ASN A 63 20.52 -11.28 -23.86
CA ASN A 63 21.00 -11.87 -25.09
C ASN A 63 20.06 -13.02 -25.50
N GLU A 64 20.23 -13.55 -26.71
CA GLU A 64 19.36 -14.62 -27.22
C GLU A 64 19.32 -15.88 -26.33
N GLU A 65 20.35 -16.10 -25.52
CA GLU A 65 20.47 -17.25 -24.62
C GLU A 65 19.62 -17.11 -23.34
N ASN A 66 19.38 -15.88 -22.85
CA ASN A 66 18.68 -15.64 -21.59
C ASN A 66 17.27 -15.03 -21.74
N ILE A 67 16.82 -14.74 -22.98
CA ILE A 67 15.48 -14.21 -23.26
C ILE A 67 14.36 -15.12 -22.75
N GLU A 68 14.46 -16.43 -22.98
CA GLU A 68 13.38 -17.34 -22.56
C GLU A 68 13.31 -17.47 -21.03
N GLU A 69 14.46 -17.43 -20.34
CA GLU A 69 14.50 -17.37 -18.86
C GLU A 69 13.83 -16.10 -18.33
N GLU A 70 14.03 -14.96 -18.99
CA GLU A 70 13.35 -13.70 -18.65
C GLU A 70 11.83 -13.78 -18.81
N ILE A 71 11.36 -14.41 -19.89
CA ILE A 71 9.93 -14.61 -20.16
C ILE A 71 9.32 -15.55 -19.13
N GLU A 72 10.01 -16.64 -18.79
CA GLU A 72 9.58 -17.54 -17.71
C GLU A 72 9.51 -16.81 -16.37
N ARG A 73 10.51 -15.97 -16.06
CA ARG A 73 10.51 -15.15 -14.84
C ARG A 73 9.33 -14.18 -14.82
N PHE A 74 9.04 -13.53 -15.94
CA PHE A 74 7.87 -12.66 -16.08
C PHE A 74 6.55 -13.42 -15.85
N GLN A 75 6.36 -14.56 -16.50
CA GLN A 75 5.16 -15.38 -16.32
C GLN A 75 5.02 -15.92 -14.89
N ALA A 76 6.12 -16.31 -14.26
CA ALA A 76 6.14 -16.72 -12.86
C ALA A 76 5.75 -15.55 -11.94
N ALA A 77 6.23 -14.33 -12.22
CA ALA A 77 5.85 -13.12 -11.50
C ALA A 77 4.36 -12.79 -11.65
N LEU A 78 3.79 -12.88 -12.86
CA LEU A 78 2.35 -12.71 -13.09
C LEU A 78 1.53 -13.70 -12.23
N ASN A 79 1.91 -14.97 -12.24
CA ASN A 79 1.24 -16.01 -11.45
C ASN A 79 1.35 -15.75 -9.93
N ARG A 80 2.48 -15.23 -9.46
CA ARG A 80 2.66 -14.86 -8.06
C ARG A 80 1.77 -13.67 -7.68
N SER A 81 1.83 -12.59 -8.47
CA SER A 81 1.05 -11.37 -8.26
C SER A 81 -0.45 -11.66 -8.26
N GLU A 82 -0.92 -12.54 -9.15
CA GLU A 82 -2.31 -12.95 -9.20
C GLU A 82 -2.75 -13.66 -7.90
N LYS A 83 -1.92 -14.57 -7.38
CA LYS A 83 -2.20 -15.27 -6.12
C LYS A 83 -2.24 -14.30 -4.93
N GLU A 84 -1.35 -13.31 -4.91
CA GLU A 84 -1.31 -12.29 -3.87
C GLU A 84 -2.54 -11.37 -3.95
N LEU A 85 -2.90 -10.88 -5.14
CA LEU A 85 -4.11 -10.07 -5.35
C LEU A 85 -5.39 -10.82 -4.98
N LYS A 86 -5.50 -12.12 -5.29
CA LYS A 86 -6.65 -12.94 -4.87
C LYS A 86 -6.75 -13.10 -3.35
N LYS A 87 -5.62 -13.11 -2.63
CA LYS A 87 -5.64 -13.12 -1.16
C LYS A 87 -6.17 -11.78 -0.64
N ILE A 88 -5.71 -10.67 -1.23
CA ILE A 88 -6.14 -9.32 -0.85
C ILE A 88 -7.64 -9.14 -1.15
N GLU A 89 -8.10 -9.52 -2.34
CA GLU A 89 -9.52 -9.53 -2.73
C GLU A 89 -10.36 -10.24 -1.67
N ARG A 90 -9.98 -11.48 -1.32
CA ARG A 90 -10.73 -12.28 -0.34
C ARG A 90 -10.76 -11.67 1.06
N VAL A 91 -9.67 -11.05 1.50
CA VAL A 91 -9.60 -10.36 2.80
C VAL A 91 -10.47 -9.10 2.77
N THR A 92 -10.43 -8.34 1.69
CA THR A 92 -11.25 -7.14 1.48
C THR A 92 -12.74 -7.48 1.44
N THR A 93 -13.13 -8.53 0.73
CA THR A 93 -14.51 -9.04 0.67
C THR A 93 -15.05 -9.35 2.06
N ARG A 94 -14.23 -9.97 2.92
CA ARG A 94 -14.62 -10.35 4.29
C ARG A 94 -14.67 -9.17 5.25
N LYS A 95 -13.72 -8.23 5.16
CA LYS A 95 -13.56 -7.15 6.15
C LYS A 95 -14.28 -5.85 5.80
N ILE A 96 -14.35 -5.50 4.52
CA ILE A 96 -14.84 -4.20 4.04
C ILE A 96 -16.10 -4.38 3.20
N GLY A 97 -16.14 -5.43 2.36
CA GLY A 97 -17.31 -5.80 1.56
C GLY A 97 -17.02 -5.88 0.07
N LYS A 98 -18.03 -6.38 -0.67
CA LYS A 98 -17.89 -6.74 -2.09
C LYS A 98 -17.58 -5.55 -3.02
N LEU A 99 -18.17 -4.39 -2.77
CA LEU A 99 -17.93 -3.21 -3.61
C LEU A 99 -16.44 -2.85 -3.68
N TYR A 100 -15.73 -3.00 -2.56
CA TYR A 100 -14.30 -2.72 -2.49
C TYR A 100 -13.44 -3.85 -3.04
N SER A 101 -13.92 -5.09 -3.02
CA SER A 101 -13.21 -6.22 -3.63
C SER A 101 -13.23 -6.20 -5.15
N ASP A 102 -14.28 -5.62 -5.75
CA ASP A 102 -14.42 -5.50 -7.21
C ASP A 102 -13.26 -4.70 -7.84
N LEU A 103 -12.64 -3.77 -7.10
CA LEU A 103 -11.42 -3.08 -7.53
C LEU A 103 -10.26 -4.05 -7.78
N PHE A 104 -10.04 -4.99 -6.85
CA PHE A 104 -9.00 -6.00 -6.99
C PHE A 104 -9.34 -7.01 -8.09
N GLN A 105 -10.62 -7.31 -8.28
CA GLN A 105 -11.06 -8.18 -9.37
C GLN A 105 -10.73 -7.56 -10.74
N ALA A 106 -10.97 -6.26 -10.91
CA ALA A 106 -10.59 -5.55 -12.14
C ALA A 106 -9.06 -5.58 -12.37
N GLN A 107 -8.26 -5.39 -11.32
CA GLN A 107 -6.79 -5.50 -11.41
C GLN A 107 -6.33 -6.91 -11.80
N ILE A 108 -6.97 -7.96 -11.26
CA ILE A 108 -6.69 -9.35 -11.64
C ILE A 108 -7.05 -9.61 -13.11
N MET A 109 -8.14 -9.01 -13.61
CA MET A 109 -8.51 -9.12 -15.02
C MET A 109 -7.47 -8.46 -15.93
N LEU A 110 -7.00 -7.26 -15.57
CA LEU A 110 -5.91 -6.58 -16.29
C LEU A 110 -4.63 -7.41 -16.32
N LEU A 111 -4.24 -8.01 -15.18
CA LEU A 111 -3.05 -8.85 -15.07
C LEU A 111 -3.11 -10.10 -15.98
N ARG A 112 -4.32 -10.54 -16.32
CA ARG A 112 -4.59 -11.71 -17.18
C ARG A 112 -4.87 -11.36 -18.63
N ASP A 113 -4.84 -10.08 -18.99
CA ASP A 113 -5.14 -9.65 -20.35
C ASP A 113 -4.10 -10.25 -21.33
N PRO A 114 -4.50 -11.15 -22.25
CA PRO A 114 -3.57 -11.74 -23.20
C PRO A 114 -2.94 -10.68 -24.11
N VAL A 115 -3.64 -9.59 -24.42
CA VAL A 115 -3.09 -8.51 -25.27
C VAL A 115 -1.91 -7.83 -24.60
N LEU A 116 -2.04 -7.54 -23.30
CA LEU A 116 -0.97 -6.94 -22.50
C LEU A 116 0.21 -7.90 -22.35
N ILE A 117 -0.07 -9.16 -22.00
CA ILE A 117 0.96 -10.20 -21.78
C ILE A 117 1.73 -10.45 -23.08
N ASP A 118 1.04 -10.61 -24.21
CA ASP A 118 1.67 -10.86 -25.51
C ASP A 118 2.48 -9.66 -25.98
N THR A 119 1.99 -8.44 -25.73
CA THR A 119 2.72 -7.21 -26.08
C THR A 119 4.02 -7.10 -25.28
N ILE A 120 3.98 -7.29 -23.97
CA ILE A 120 5.19 -7.28 -23.13
C ILE A 120 6.15 -8.40 -23.55
N THR A 121 5.65 -9.62 -23.73
CA THR A 121 6.46 -10.78 -24.14
C THR A 121 7.15 -10.54 -25.49
N ARG A 122 6.44 -9.95 -26.45
CA ARG A 122 7.01 -9.57 -27.74
C ARG A 122 8.10 -8.51 -27.60
N ARG A 123 7.88 -7.47 -26.77
CA ARG A 123 8.85 -6.40 -26.54
C ARG A 123 10.12 -6.91 -25.85
N ILE A 124 10.01 -7.84 -24.91
CA ILE A 124 11.18 -8.50 -24.29
C ILE A 124 12.04 -9.17 -25.38
N ARG A 125 11.42 -9.94 -26.30
CA ARG A 125 12.14 -10.61 -27.39
C ARG A 125 12.75 -9.65 -28.40
N GLN A 126 12.05 -8.58 -28.76
CA GLN A 126 12.46 -7.66 -29.82
C GLN A 126 13.47 -6.61 -29.37
N GLU A 127 13.31 -6.10 -28.15
CA GLU A 127 14.11 -4.99 -27.62
C GLU A 127 15.28 -5.46 -26.76
N LEU A 128 15.35 -6.77 -26.42
CA LEU A 128 16.35 -7.34 -25.52
C LEU A 128 16.41 -6.58 -24.18
N LYS A 129 15.25 -6.21 -23.65
CA LYS A 129 15.10 -5.45 -22.41
C LYS A 129 14.46 -6.31 -21.31
N PRO A 130 14.85 -6.11 -20.03
CA PRO A 130 14.23 -6.80 -18.91
C PRO A 130 12.73 -6.50 -18.83
N ALA A 131 11.97 -7.48 -18.35
CA ALA A 131 10.51 -7.39 -18.26
C ALA A 131 10.07 -6.14 -17.49
N HIS A 132 10.77 -5.75 -16.42
CA HIS A 132 10.40 -4.56 -15.63
C HIS A 132 10.43 -3.28 -16.47
N LEU A 133 11.40 -3.12 -17.39
CA LEU A 133 11.48 -1.93 -18.26
C LEU A 133 10.38 -1.94 -19.30
N CYS A 134 10.13 -3.10 -19.91
CA CYS A 134 9.05 -3.24 -20.89
C CYS A 134 7.69 -2.92 -20.26
N ILE A 135 7.44 -3.40 -19.04
CA ILE A 135 6.22 -3.12 -18.27
C ILE A 135 6.11 -1.62 -17.97
N GLU A 136 7.16 -1.02 -17.41
CA GLU A 136 7.17 0.41 -17.05
C GLU A 136 6.85 1.29 -18.27
N GLN A 137 7.53 1.05 -19.40
CA GLN A 137 7.31 1.80 -20.64
C GLN A 137 5.91 1.59 -21.22
N GLU A 138 5.39 0.36 -21.17
CA GLU A 138 4.05 0.05 -21.68
C GLU A 138 2.96 0.75 -20.85
N PHE A 139 3.10 0.76 -19.53
CA PHE A 139 2.16 1.44 -18.64
C PHE A 139 2.28 2.97 -18.72
N GLU A 140 3.49 3.52 -18.87
CA GLU A 140 3.68 4.95 -19.14
C GLU A 140 2.96 5.36 -20.44
N GLN A 141 3.03 4.54 -21.48
CA GLN A 141 2.33 4.80 -22.74
C GLN A 141 0.81 4.78 -22.57
N TYR A 142 0.25 3.82 -21.82
CA TYR A 142 -1.19 3.82 -21.54
C TYR A 142 -1.60 5.06 -20.74
N LEU A 143 -0.85 5.40 -19.68
CA LEU A 143 -1.15 6.55 -18.82
C LEU A 143 -1.02 7.90 -19.54
N GLY A 144 -0.09 8.02 -20.50
CA GLY A 144 0.05 9.23 -21.31
C GLY A 144 -1.09 9.47 -22.31
N ASN A 145 -1.89 8.43 -22.60
CA ASN A 145 -3.02 8.49 -23.54
C ASN A 145 -4.38 8.63 -22.84
N PHE A 146 -4.41 8.70 -21.50
CA PHE A 146 -5.60 9.00 -20.69
C PHE A 146 -5.62 10.48 -20.29
#